data_AF-A0A7C1IQ21-F1
#
_entry.id   AF-A0A7C1IQ21-F1
#
_cell.length_a   1.000
_cell.length_b   1.000
_cell.length_c   1.000
_cell.angle_alpha   90.00
_cell.angle_beta   90.00
_cell.angle_gamma   90.00
#
_symmetry.space_group_name_H-M   'P 1'
#
loop_
_entity.id
_entity.type
_entity.pdbx_description
1 polymer ?
#
loop_
_entity_poly.entity_id
_entity_poly.type
_entity_poly.pdbx_seq_one_letter_code
_entity_poly.pdbx_strand_id
1 'polypeptide(L)'
;MSTDKPTARDRRKHWHSSHPITLNSTQLITNVGRGGTLELLRPTDIRPEHREAILHALDEAGRDVMEAMAAFESRAAKQYEKETGDPVGADLTGVSYGIPRYLMLDFLLRPEFDRPGDLVEIMPDVDETGHRIGSQFLLSDGTESFVGKITGWTMILIEPNIGIGLWDRVALREIEHERERAREAGKPMDWNLVGRNARVVLRDLTRAGADYLAALAKTHGK
;
A
#
# COMPACT_ATOMS: atom_id res chain seq x y z
N MET A 1 -4.88 1.31 1.57
CA MET A 1 -5.22 2.52 2.34
C MET A 1 -6.73 2.64 2.47
N SER A 2 -7.26 2.98 3.65
CA SER A 2 -8.70 3.16 3.90
C SER A 2 -8.98 4.29 4.89
N THR A 3 -10.24 4.69 5.02
CA THR A 3 -10.67 5.67 6.03
C THR A 3 -12.03 5.34 6.63
N ASP A 4 -12.15 5.49 7.95
CA ASP A 4 -13.42 5.60 8.67
C ASP A 4 -13.76 7.05 9.06
N LYS A 5 -12.86 8.00 8.75
CA LYS A 5 -12.93 9.42 9.13
C LYS A 5 -12.58 10.31 7.93
N PRO A 6 -13.43 10.33 6.89
CA PRO A 6 -13.16 11.01 5.61
C PRO A 6 -13.06 12.55 5.72
N THR A 7 -13.33 13.12 6.91
CA THR A 7 -13.30 14.56 7.18
C THR A 7 -12.21 14.94 8.18
N ALA A 8 -11.37 13.99 8.60
CA ALA A 8 -10.28 14.28 9.53
C ALA A 8 -9.22 15.18 8.87
N ARG A 9 -8.86 16.29 9.54
CA ARG A 9 -7.85 17.24 9.05
C ARG A 9 -6.42 16.69 9.11
N ASP A 10 -6.14 15.79 10.05
CA ASP A 10 -4.84 15.16 10.21
C ASP A 10 -4.77 13.93 9.30
N ARG A 11 -3.91 13.96 8.28
CA ARG A 11 -3.75 12.88 7.30
C ARG A 11 -3.48 11.51 7.93
N ARG A 12 -2.82 11.47 9.10
CA ARG A 12 -2.50 10.22 9.81
C ARG A 12 -3.72 9.63 10.52
N LYS A 13 -4.73 10.45 10.81
CA LYS A 13 -6.05 10.04 11.32
C LYS A 13 -7.07 9.87 10.21
N HIS A 14 -6.84 10.54 9.08
CA HIS A 14 -7.66 10.45 7.89
C HIS A 14 -7.45 9.10 7.23
N TRP A 15 -6.20 8.67 7.04
CA TRP A 15 -5.88 7.45 6.29
C TRP A 15 -5.19 6.39 7.14
N HIS A 16 -5.75 5.19 7.09
CA HIS A 16 -5.19 3.99 7.66
C HIS A 16 -4.50 3.15 6.58
N SER A 17 -3.26 2.77 6.85
CA SER A 17 -2.61 1.68 6.13
C SER A 17 -2.99 0.36 6.80
N SER A 18 -3.39 -0.62 5.99
CA SER A 18 -3.74 -1.96 6.48
C SER A 18 -2.50 -2.83 6.56
N HIS A 19 -1.81 -3.00 5.44
CA HIS A 19 -0.58 -3.77 5.32
C HIS A 19 0.10 -3.48 3.98
N PRO A 20 1.43 -3.57 3.91
CA PRO A 20 2.14 -3.61 2.65
C PRO A 20 2.10 -5.03 2.07
N ILE A 21 1.98 -5.11 0.75
CA ILE A 21 2.08 -6.35 -0.03
C ILE A 21 3.18 -6.20 -1.06
N THR A 22 3.81 -7.32 -1.41
CA THR A 22 4.73 -7.40 -2.54
C THR A 22 4.08 -8.25 -3.64
N LEU A 23 4.24 -7.79 -4.87
CA LEU A 23 3.86 -8.54 -6.06
C LEU A 23 5.12 -9.21 -6.62
N ASN A 24 5.26 -10.50 -6.33
CA ASN A 24 6.39 -11.28 -6.79
C ASN A 24 6.02 -11.98 -8.10
N SER A 25 6.86 -11.82 -9.12
CA SER A 25 6.63 -12.37 -10.44
C SER A 25 7.95 -12.81 -11.07
N THR A 26 7.93 -13.94 -11.78
CA THR A 26 9.05 -14.36 -12.64
C THR A 26 9.08 -13.62 -13.97
N GLN A 27 8.01 -12.88 -14.29
CA GLN A 27 7.90 -11.98 -15.45
C GLN A 27 8.13 -10.53 -15.02
N LEU A 28 8.79 -9.76 -15.89
CA LEU A 28 9.24 -8.37 -15.65
C LEU A 28 8.12 -7.40 -15.21
N ILE A 29 6.90 -7.55 -15.73
CA ILE A 29 5.71 -6.79 -15.31
C ILE A 29 4.52 -7.74 -15.43
N THR A 30 3.85 -8.05 -14.32
CA THR A 30 2.69 -8.93 -14.35
C THR A 30 1.69 -8.55 -13.28
N ASN A 31 0.39 -8.72 -13.58
CA ASN A 31 -0.68 -8.61 -12.59
C ASN A 31 -0.95 -9.99 -11.98
N VAL A 32 -1.63 -10.05 -10.84
CA VAL A 32 -1.98 -11.32 -10.14
C VAL A 32 -2.57 -12.38 -11.09
N GLY A 33 -3.36 -11.96 -12.09
CA GLY A 33 -3.96 -12.84 -13.09
C GLY A 33 -3.02 -13.42 -14.16
N ARG A 34 -1.73 -13.04 -14.16
CA ARG A 34 -0.73 -13.43 -15.18
C ARG A 34 0.51 -14.11 -14.58
N GLY A 35 0.35 -14.74 -13.42
CA GLY A 35 1.40 -15.53 -12.76
C GLY A 35 2.16 -14.78 -11.66
N GLY A 36 1.73 -13.57 -11.31
CA GLY A 36 2.22 -12.85 -10.14
C GLY A 36 1.58 -13.38 -8.86
N THR A 37 2.36 -13.48 -7.80
CA THR A 37 1.88 -13.86 -6.47
C THR A 37 1.92 -12.65 -5.55
N LEU A 38 0.79 -12.36 -4.89
CA LEU A 38 0.75 -11.38 -3.81
C LEU A 38 1.16 -12.04 -2.51
N GLU A 39 2.18 -11.48 -1.88
CA GLU A 39 2.64 -11.89 -0.56
C GLU A 39 2.63 -10.69 0.38
N LEU A 40 2.53 -10.98 1.68
CA LEU A 40 2.74 -9.96 2.70
C LEU A 40 4.20 -9.49 2.65
N LEU A 41 4.44 -8.19 2.52
CA LEU A 41 5.77 -7.63 2.64
C LEU A 41 6.10 -7.49 4.13
N ARG A 42 6.88 -8.42 4.69
CA ARG A 42 7.25 -8.38 6.11
C ARG A 42 8.53 -7.56 6.29
N PRO A 43 8.72 -6.95 7.47
CA PRO A 43 9.98 -6.26 7.76
C PRO A 43 11.21 -7.16 7.62
N THR A 44 11.07 -8.47 7.89
CA THR A 44 12.12 -9.48 7.73
C THR A 44 12.49 -9.76 6.28
N ASP A 45 11.61 -9.44 5.33
CA ASP A 45 11.87 -9.61 3.90
C ASP A 45 12.71 -8.44 3.33
N ILE A 46 12.92 -7.39 4.13
CA ILE A 46 13.72 -6.21 3.79
C ILE A 46 15.02 -6.22 4.59
N ARG A 47 16.14 -5.94 3.90
CA ARG A 47 17.45 -5.80 4.55
C ARG A 47 17.37 -4.78 5.71
N PRO A 48 17.96 -5.09 6.89
CA PRO A 48 17.81 -4.28 8.09
C PRO A 48 18.11 -2.79 7.89
N GLU A 49 19.16 -2.47 7.12
CA GLU A 49 19.62 -1.11 6.85
C GLU A 49 18.66 -0.27 5.98
N HIS A 50 17.68 -0.89 5.32
CA HIS A 50 16.71 -0.19 4.47
C HIS A 50 15.27 -0.28 5.00
N ARG A 51 15.03 -1.18 5.95
CA ARG A 51 13.70 -1.56 6.43
C ARG A 51 12.85 -0.36 6.86
N GLU A 52 13.35 0.47 7.78
CA GLU A 52 12.57 1.59 8.30
C GLU A 52 12.30 2.63 7.22
N ALA A 53 13.31 2.97 6.41
CA ALA A 53 13.19 3.94 5.34
C ALA A 53 12.15 3.51 4.29
N ILE A 54 12.19 2.26 3.83
CA ILE A 54 11.24 1.72 2.85
C ILE A 54 9.82 1.70 3.42
N LEU A 55 9.62 1.15 4.61
CA LEU A 55 8.28 1.02 5.19
C LEU A 55 7.66 2.38 5.50
N HIS A 56 8.46 3.33 6.00
CA HIS A 56 8.00 4.69 6.23
C HIS A 56 7.66 5.41 4.92
N ALA A 57 8.52 5.33 3.90
CA ALA A 57 8.28 5.95 2.61
C ALA A 57 7.03 5.39 1.92
N LEU A 58 6.77 4.08 2.06
CA LEU A 58 5.59 3.43 1.48
C LEU A 58 4.29 3.91 2.16
N ASP A 59 4.31 4.02 3.49
CA ASP A 59 3.16 4.50 4.27
C ASP A 59 2.85 5.98 3.99
N GLU A 60 3.88 6.83 3.94
CA GLU A 60 3.69 8.25 3.60
C GLU A 60 3.25 8.45 2.14
N ALA A 61 3.86 7.75 1.18
CA ALA A 61 3.44 7.81 -0.23
C ALA A 61 1.98 7.36 -0.39
N GLY A 62 1.57 6.33 0.34
CA GLY A 62 0.17 5.90 0.40
C GLY A 62 -0.76 7.02 0.86
N ARG A 63 -0.39 7.77 1.91
CA ARG A 63 -1.20 8.91 2.39
C ARG A 63 -1.23 10.05 1.40
N ASP A 64 -0.10 10.37 0.78
CA ASP A 64 0.00 11.45 -0.20
C ASP A 64 -0.89 11.16 -1.41
N VAL A 65 -0.94 9.91 -1.88
CA VAL A 65 -1.85 9.50 -2.95
C VAL A 65 -3.31 9.62 -2.53
N MET A 66 -3.67 9.14 -1.34
CA MET A 66 -5.07 9.25 -0.87
C MET A 66 -5.52 10.70 -0.70
N GLU A 67 -4.67 11.58 -0.17
CA GLU A 67 -4.94 13.02 -0.09
C GLU A 67 -5.08 13.65 -1.48
N ALA A 68 -4.20 13.30 -2.42
CA ALA A 68 -4.28 13.78 -3.80
C ALA A 68 -5.59 13.33 -4.48
N MET A 69 -6.00 12.07 -4.28
CA MET A 69 -7.25 11.53 -4.82
C MET A 69 -8.47 12.20 -4.18
N ALA A 70 -8.49 12.38 -2.85
CA ALA A 70 -9.58 13.09 -2.18
C ALA A 70 -9.66 14.57 -2.58
N ALA A 71 -8.52 15.22 -2.80
CA ALA A 71 -8.46 16.60 -3.27
C ALA A 71 -8.80 16.74 -4.77
N PHE A 72 -8.74 15.66 -5.56
CA PHE A 72 -8.97 15.71 -6.99
C PHE A 72 -10.36 16.24 -7.34
N GLU A 73 -11.38 15.87 -6.56
CA GLU A 73 -12.74 16.37 -6.71
C GLU A 73 -12.79 17.90 -6.74
N SER A 74 -12.07 18.59 -5.85
CA SER A 74 -12.06 20.05 -5.79
C SER A 74 -11.60 20.70 -7.10
N ARG A 75 -10.78 20.00 -7.89
CA ARG A 75 -10.25 20.46 -9.17
C ARG A 75 -11.16 20.06 -10.33
N ALA A 76 -11.74 18.85 -10.27
CA ALA A 76 -12.50 18.25 -11.36
C ALA A 76 -14.01 18.53 -11.29
N ALA A 77 -14.57 18.88 -10.13
CA ALA A 77 -16.02 18.99 -9.90
C ALA A 77 -16.72 19.95 -10.87
N LYS A 78 -16.13 21.12 -11.16
CA LYS A 78 -16.71 22.08 -12.12
C LYS A 78 -16.78 21.53 -13.54
N GLN A 79 -15.76 20.78 -13.94
CA GLN A 79 -15.72 20.16 -15.26
C GLN A 79 -16.72 19.00 -15.32
N TYR A 80 -16.78 18.18 -14.27
CA TYR A 80 -17.75 17.10 -14.13
C TYR A 80 -19.19 17.62 -14.22
N GLU A 81 -19.54 18.69 -13.50
CA GLU A 81 -20.87 19.30 -13.54
C GLU A 81 -21.19 19.87 -14.93
N LYS A 82 -20.22 20.48 -15.60
CA LYS A 82 -20.38 20.95 -16.97
C LYS A 82 -20.63 19.80 -17.96
N GLU A 83 -19.98 18.64 -17.76
CA GLU A 83 -20.07 17.48 -18.65
C GLU A 83 -21.34 16.65 -18.41
N THR A 84 -21.77 16.53 -17.15
CA THR A 84 -22.87 15.64 -16.75
C THR A 84 -24.18 16.38 -16.48
N GLY A 85 -24.12 17.68 -16.17
CA GLY A 85 -25.25 18.49 -15.72
C GLY A 85 -25.53 18.39 -14.21
N ASP A 86 -24.82 17.51 -13.49
CA ASP A 86 -25.00 17.27 -12.06
C ASP A 86 -23.71 17.52 -11.28
N PRO A 87 -23.77 18.13 -10.09
CA PRO A 87 -22.60 18.25 -9.23
C PRO A 87 -22.18 16.87 -8.70
N VAL A 88 -20.94 16.76 -8.23
CA VAL A 88 -20.51 15.57 -7.47
C VAL A 88 -21.37 15.46 -6.21
N GLY A 89 -22.08 14.34 -6.09
CA GLY A 89 -22.99 14.11 -4.97
C GLY A 89 -22.27 13.71 -3.69
N ALA A 90 -23.05 13.66 -2.60
CA ALA A 90 -22.61 13.14 -1.31
C ALA A 90 -23.56 12.04 -0.82
N ASP A 91 -23.06 11.18 0.06
CA ASP A 91 -23.87 10.21 0.78
C ASP A 91 -24.75 10.89 1.85
N LEU A 92 -25.62 10.12 2.51
CA LEU A 92 -26.52 10.64 3.56
C LEU A 92 -25.77 11.18 4.79
N THR A 93 -24.49 10.86 4.95
CA THR A 93 -23.63 11.40 6.01
C THR A 93 -22.97 12.72 5.62
N GLY A 94 -23.20 13.19 4.39
CA GLY A 94 -22.64 14.41 3.83
C GLY A 94 -21.21 14.23 3.30
N VAL A 95 -20.74 12.99 3.15
CA VAL A 95 -19.41 12.71 2.60
C VAL A 95 -19.51 12.60 1.08
N SER A 96 -18.66 13.34 0.37
CA SER A 96 -18.66 13.35 -1.09
C SER A 96 -18.27 11.99 -1.68
N TYR A 97 -18.90 11.63 -2.80
CA TYR A 97 -18.52 10.47 -3.60
C TYR A 97 -17.16 10.62 -4.29
N GLY A 98 -16.59 11.82 -4.34
CA GLY A 98 -15.22 12.04 -4.82
C GLY A 98 -14.13 11.63 -3.82
N ILE A 99 -14.48 11.38 -2.55
CA ILE A 99 -13.51 10.94 -1.53
C ILE A 99 -13.42 9.41 -1.52
N PRO A 100 -12.27 8.81 -1.89
CA PRO A 100 -12.14 7.36 -1.89
C PRO A 100 -12.19 6.81 -0.46
N ARG A 101 -13.00 5.76 -0.23
CA ARG A 101 -13.07 5.08 1.08
C ARG A 101 -11.96 4.07 1.29
N TYR A 102 -11.50 3.47 0.19
CA TYR A 102 -10.46 2.47 0.18
C TYR A 102 -9.82 2.38 -1.20
N LEU A 103 -8.49 2.31 -1.23
CA LEU A 103 -7.68 1.97 -2.39
C LEU A 103 -6.54 1.04 -2.00
N MET A 104 -6.27 0.05 -2.84
CA MET A 104 -4.99 -0.67 -2.93
C MET A 104 -4.07 0.15 -3.83
N LEU A 105 -2.82 0.36 -3.47
CA LEU A 105 -1.93 1.26 -4.21
C LEU A 105 -0.69 0.50 -4.65
N ASP A 106 -0.42 0.53 -5.95
CA ASP A 106 0.68 -0.19 -6.56
C ASP A 106 1.85 0.78 -6.74
N PHE A 107 2.99 0.45 -6.13
CA PHE A 107 4.18 1.29 -6.14
C PHE A 107 5.37 0.55 -6.76
N LEU A 108 6.17 1.29 -7.52
CA LEU A 108 7.54 0.90 -7.84
C LEU A 108 8.49 1.51 -6.81
N LEU A 109 9.33 0.66 -6.23
CA LEU A 109 10.39 1.07 -5.32
C LEU A 109 11.66 1.40 -6.12
N ARG A 110 12.17 2.63 -5.98
CA ARG A 110 13.41 3.06 -6.65
C ARG A 110 14.45 3.51 -5.61
N PRO A 111 15.68 2.97 -5.63
CA PRO A 111 16.75 3.48 -4.78
C PRO A 111 17.17 4.89 -5.20
N GLU A 112 17.49 5.72 -4.22
CA GLU A 112 18.15 7.01 -4.41
C GLU A 112 19.63 6.86 -4.03
N PHE A 113 20.51 7.32 -4.91
CA PHE A 113 21.95 7.17 -4.75
C PHE A 113 22.60 8.50 -4.35
N ASP A 114 23.68 8.43 -3.57
CA ASP A 114 24.47 9.61 -3.18
C ASP A 114 25.11 10.33 -4.36
N ARG A 115 25.51 9.57 -5.39
CA ARG A 115 26.07 10.08 -6.65
C ARG A 115 25.14 9.72 -7.82
N PRO A 116 24.81 10.67 -8.71
CA PRO A 116 23.97 10.41 -9.87
C PRO A 116 24.69 9.48 -10.86
N GLY A 117 23.94 8.57 -11.46
CA GLY A 117 24.39 7.67 -12.51
C GLY A 117 23.26 6.76 -12.98
N ASP A 118 23.39 6.20 -14.18
CA ASP A 118 22.46 5.24 -14.74
C ASP A 118 22.76 3.84 -14.19
N LEU A 119 21.72 3.10 -13.81
CA LEU A 119 21.86 1.72 -13.34
C LEU A 119 22.30 0.82 -14.50
N VAL A 120 23.51 0.28 -14.39
CA VAL A 120 24.09 -0.64 -15.37
C VAL A 120 23.79 -2.09 -14.99
N GLU A 121 24.05 -2.46 -13.73
CA GLU A 121 23.93 -3.83 -13.28
C GLU A 121 23.59 -3.92 -11.78
N ILE A 122 22.92 -5.01 -11.38
CA ILE A 122 22.72 -5.37 -9.98
C ILE A 122 23.53 -6.64 -9.71
N MET A 123 24.60 -6.49 -8.95
CA MET A 123 25.50 -7.59 -8.60
C MET A 123 25.07 -8.21 -7.26
N PRO A 124 25.17 -9.53 -7.06
CA PRO A 124 24.95 -10.13 -5.75
C PRO A 124 26.05 -9.68 -4.77
N ASP A 125 25.64 -9.30 -3.57
CA ASP A 125 26.57 -9.10 -2.45
C ASP A 125 26.63 -10.41 -1.67
N VAL A 126 27.83 -10.96 -1.49
CA VAL A 126 28.04 -12.29 -0.88
C VAL A 126 28.96 -12.20 0.33
N ASP A 127 28.71 -13.03 1.34
CA ASP A 127 29.61 -13.18 2.48
C ASP A 127 30.84 -14.04 2.15
N GLU A 128 31.75 -14.20 3.12
CA GLU A 128 32.97 -15.01 2.99
C GLU A 128 32.70 -16.49 2.63
N THR A 129 31.49 -16.97 2.89
CA THR A 129 31.06 -18.35 2.59
C THR A 129 30.37 -18.47 1.23
N GLY A 130 30.22 -17.36 0.50
CA GLY A 130 29.54 -17.31 -0.80
C GLY A 130 28.02 -17.23 -0.71
N HIS A 131 27.45 -17.05 0.49
CA HIS A 131 26.00 -16.84 0.62
C HIS A 131 25.64 -15.40 0.30
N ARG A 132 24.58 -15.22 -0.49
CA ARG A 132 24.08 -13.89 -0.83
C ARG A 132 23.49 -13.20 0.39
N ILE A 133 24.08 -12.08 0.77
CA ILE A 133 23.63 -11.20 1.86
C ILE A 133 22.95 -9.93 1.33
N GLY A 134 23.00 -9.68 0.02
CA GLY A 134 22.32 -8.54 -0.57
C GLY A 134 22.57 -8.33 -2.05
N SER A 135 22.54 -7.07 -2.44
CA SER A 135 22.86 -6.62 -3.79
C SER A 135 23.65 -5.32 -3.75
N GLN A 136 24.58 -5.18 -4.69
CA GLN A 136 25.28 -3.94 -5.01
C GLN A 136 24.76 -3.41 -6.35
N PHE A 137 24.60 -2.09 -6.46
CA PHE A 137 24.10 -1.45 -7.66
C PHE A 137 25.29 -0.80 -8.37
N LEU A 138 25.65 -1.31 -9.56
CA LEU A 138 26.68 -0.71 -10.39
C LEU A 138 26.05 0.41 -11.22
N LEU A 139 26.51 1.63 -11.00
CA LEU A 139 26.08 2.83 -11.71
C LEU A 139 27.16 3.27 -12.69
N SER A 140 26.77 4.01 -13.72
CA SER A 140 27.69 4.69 -14.63
C SER A 140 27.25 6.13 -14.85
N ASP A 141 28.20 7.06 -14.85
CA ASP A 141 27.96 8.45 -15.24
C ASP A 141 28.35 8.74 -16.71
N GLY A 142 28.62 7.68 -17.48
CA GLY A 142 29.10 7.76 -18.86
C GLY A 142 30.62 7.84 -18.99
N THR A 143 31.36 8.05 -17.90
CA THR A 143 32.84 8.07 -17.90
C THR A 143 33.44 6.91 -17.12
N GLU A 144 32.88 6.60 -15.95
CA GLU A 144 33.30 5.49 -15.12
C GLU A 144 32.11 4.72 -14.56
N SER A 145 32.36 3.47 -14.17
CA SER A 145 31.39 2.68 -13.42
C SER A 145 31.79 2.64 -11.96
N PHE A 146 30.82 2.81 -11.07
CA PHE A 146 31.04 2.86 -9.62
C PHE A 146 29.88 2.19 -8.87
N VAL A 147 30.16 1.67 -7.68
CA VAL A 147 29.12 1.10 -6.82
C VAL A 147 28.32 2.24 -6.19
N GLY A 148 27.03 2.31 -6.51
CA GLY A 148 26.10 3.29 -5.97
C GLY A 148 25.80 3.02 -4.51
N LYS A 149 25.93 4.04 -3.66
CA LYS A 149 25.51 3.97 -2.26
C LYS A 149 24.11 4.53 -2.12
N ILE A 150 23.21 3.71 -1.61
CA ILE A 150 21.81 4.10 -1.40
C ILE A 150 21.73 5.06 -0.21
N THR A 151 21.14 6.23 -0.42
CA THR A 151 20.85 7.24 0.61
C THR A 151 19.38 7.35 0.96
N GLY A 152 18.51 6.83 0.10
CA GLY A 152 17.07 6.96 0.24
C GLY A 152 16.31 6.04 -0.71
N TRP A 153 14.98 6.15 -0.66
CA TRP A 153 14.08 5.35 -1.47
C TRP A 153 12.92 6.23 -1.93
N THR A 154 12.68 6.27 -3.24
CA THR A 154 11.49 6.90 -3.82
C THR A 154 10.41 5.83 -4.02
N MET A 155 9.17 6.17 -3.66
CA MET A 155 7.98 5.40 -4.02
C MET A 155 7.31 6.05 -5.23
N ILE A 156 7.21 5.31 -6.34
CA ILE A 156 6.59 5.80 -7.57
C ILE A 156 5.24 5.10 -7.73
N LEU A 157 4.14 5.86 -7.65
CA LEU A 157 2.81 5.30 -7.88
C LEU A 157 2.71 4.83 -9.34
N ILE A 158 2.35 3.57 -9.52
CA ILE A 158 2.00 3.00 -10.83
C ILE A 158 0.49 3.18 -11.05
N GLU A 159 -0.33 2.65 -10.14
CA GLU A 159 -1.79 2.71 -10.25
C GLU A 159 -2.51 2.66 -8.88
N PRO A 160 -3.62 3.41 -8.73
CA PRO A 160 -4.58 3.18 -7.67
C PRO A 160 -5.61 2.10 -8.08
N ASN A 161 -5.81 1.12 -7.21
CA ASN A 161 -6.67 -0.04 -7.39
C ASN A 161 -7.73 -0.14 -6.29
N ILE A 162 -8.80 -0.92 -6.51
CA ILE A 162 -9.76 -1.29 -5.46
C ILE A 162 -9.35 -2.66 -4.89
N GLY A 163 -9.34 -3.73 -5.68
CA GLY A 163 -8.71 -5.00 -5.26
C GLY A 163 -9.30 -5.68 -4.01
N ILE A 164 -10.55 -5.40 -3.61
CA ILE A 164 -11.20 -6.00 -2.42
C ILE A 164 -11.19 -7.54 -2.46
N GLY A 165 -11.37 -8.14 -3.64
CA GLY A 165 -11.39 -9.59 -3.82
C GLY A 165 -10.06 -10.30 -3.57
N LEU A 166 -8.96 -9.56 -3.40
CA LEU A 166 -7.63 -10.12 -3.18
C LEU A 166 -7.35 -10.43 -1.70
N TRP A 167 -8.21 -10.02 -0.78
CA TRP A 167 -7.93 -10.11 0.66
C TRP A 167 -8.16 -11.48 1.28
N ASP A 168 -9.02 -12.29 0.68
CA ASP A 168 -9.09 -13.73 0.96
C ASP A 168 -7.68 -14.34 0.91
N ARG A 169 -6.94 -14.02 -0.16
CA ARG A 169 -5.60 -14.56 -0.40
C ARG A 169 -4.62 -14.12 0.67
N VAL A 170 -4.73 -12.88 1.13
CA VAL A 170 -3.91 -12.38 2.25
C VAL A 170 -4.23 -13.15 3.54
N ALA A 171 -5.51 -13.38 3.85
CA ALA A 171 -5.90 -14.13 5.04
C ALA A 171 -5.38 -15.58 5.00
N LEU A 172 -5.41 -16.22 3.83
CA LEU A 172 -4.80 -17.56 3.64
C LEU A 172 -3.30 -17.56 3.91
N ARG A 173 -2.56 -16.51 3.52
CA ARG A 173 -1.14 -16.36 3.85
C ARG A 173 -0.91 -16.11 5.34
N GLU A 174 -1.76 -15.32 5.98
CA GLU A 174 -1.71 -15.12 7.43
C GLU A 174 -1.95 -16.41 8.21
N ILE A 175 -2.83 -17.31 7.74
CA ILE A 175 -3.03 -18.64 8.33
C ILE A 175 -1.73 -19.44 8.30
N GLU A 176 -1.04 -19.46 7.16
CA GLU A 176 0.20 -20.24 7.03
C GLU A 176 1.31 -19.67 7.92
N HIS A 177 1.52 -18.35 7.90
CA HIS A 177 2.49 -17.71 8.78
C HIS A 177 2.19 -17.95 10.27
N GLU A 178 0.91 -17.88 10.64
CA GLU A 178 0.50 -18.12 12.02
C GLU A 178 0.72 -19.58 12.42
N ARG A 179 0.47 -20.52 11.50
CA ARG A 179 0.77 -21.94 11.70
C ARG A 179 2.28 -22.18 11.90
N GLU A 180 3.13 -21.54 11.11
CA GLU A 180 4.59 -21.63 11.25
C GLU A 180 5.04 -21.10 12.60
N ARG A 181 4.62 -19.88 12.97
CA ARG A 181 4.90 -19.25 14.26
C ARG A 181 4.44 -20.11 15.44
N ALA A 182 3.21 -20.63 15.37
CA ALA A 182 2.62 -21.48 16.41
C ALA A 182 3.44 -22.76 16.61
N ARG A 183 3.86 -23.40 15.52
CA ARG A 183 4.73 -24.58 15.53
C ARG A 183 6.10 -24.28 16.15
N GLU A 184 6.76 -23.20 15.73
CA GLU A 184 8.07 -22.80 16.26
C GLU A 184 8.02 -22.43 17.75
N ALA A 185 6.95 -21.76 18.18
CA ALA A 185 6.77 -21.35 19.56
C ALA A 185 6.22 -22.47 20.47
N GLY A 186 5.83 -23.62 19.91
CA GLY A 186 5.13 -24.69 20.65
C GLY A 186 3.79 -24.25 21.24
N LYS A 187 3.10 -23.31 20.57
CA LYS A 187 1.84 -22.70 21.03
C LYS A 187 0.69 -23.00 20.07
N PRO A 188 -0.57 -22.95 20.51
CA PRO A 188 -1.70 -23.00 19.57
C PRO A 188 -1.72 -21.76 18.67
N MET A 189 -2.35 -21.91 17.50
CA MET A 189 -2.60 -20.78 16.60
C MET A 189 -3.42 -19.69 17.28
N ASP A 190 -3.03 -18.44 17.07
CA ASP A 190 -3.76 -17.25 17.48
C ASP A 190 -4.57 -16.69 16.30
N TRP A 191 -5.87 -17.00 16.31
CA TRP A 191 -6.80 -16.53 15.29
C TRP A 191 -6.97 -14.99 15.27
N ASN A 192 -6.53 -14.26 16.30
CA ASN A 192 -6.53 -12.80 16.27
C ASN A 192 -5.45 -12.22 15.35
N LEU A 193 -4.43 -13.01 15.02
CA LEU A 193 -3.39 -12.64 14.06
C LEU A 193 -3.84 -12.89 12.61
N VAL A 194 -4.70 -13.89 12.40
CA VAL A 194 -5.30 -14.21 11.09
C VAL A 194 -6.44 -13.23 10.76
N GLY A 195 -6.41 -12.63 9.58
CA GLY A 195 -7.37 -11.66 9.09
C GLY A 195 -7.20 -10.26 9.68
N ARG A 196 -6.14 -10.01 10.46
CA ARG A 196 -5.93 -8.72 11.15
C ARG A 196 -5.91 -7.56 10.15
N ASN A 197 -5.22 -7.77 9.05
CA ASN A 197 -5.06 -6.77 8.01
C ASN A 197 -6.38 -6.49 7.29
N ALA A 198 -7.11 -7.54 6.90
CA ALA A 198 -8.46 -7.42 6.34
C ALA A 198 -9.41 -6.67 7.28
N ARG A 199 -9.34 -6.95 8.59
CA ARG A 199 -10.16 -6.30 9.61
C ARG A 199 -9.96 -4.78 9.66
N VAL A 200 -8.77 -4.24 9.36
CA VAL A 200 -8.55 -2.78 9.36
C VAL A 200 -9.51 -2.10 8.40
N VAL A 201 -9.53 -2.55 7.15
CA VAL A 201 -10.35 -1.89 6.13
C VAL A 201 -11.82 -2.33 6.24
N LEU A 202 -12.11 -3.61 6.55
CA LEU A 202 -13.50 -4.04 6.77
C LEU A 202 -14.16 -3.25 7.90
N ARG A 203 -13.41 -2.97 8.99
CA ARG A 203 -13.88 -2.11 10.07
C ARG A 203 -14.18 -0.71 9.56
N ASP A 204 -13.29 -0.13 8.75
CA ASP A 204 -13.50 1.22 8.22
C ASP A 204 -14.74 1.30 7.32
N LEU A 205 -14.94 0.32 6.43
CA LEU A 205 -16.13 0.21 5.58
C LEU A 205 -17.41 -0.03 6.39
N THR A 206 -17.35 -0.89 7.41
CA THR A 206 -18.50 -1.21 8.27
C THR A 206 -18.92 -0.01 9.11
N ARG A 207 -17.96 0.78 9.61
CA ARG A 207 -18.25 2.04 10.31
C ARG A 207 -18.95 3.04 9.40
N ALA A 208 -18.45 3.22 8.18
CA ALA A 208 -19.12 4.09 7.19
C ALA A 208 -20.57 3.63 6.90
N GLY A 209 -20.79 2.32 6.78
CA GLY A 209 -22.14 1.76 6.61
C GLY A 209 -23.05 2.00 7.82
N ALA A 210 -22.52 1.85 9.04
CA ALA A 210 -23.27 2.13 10.26
C ALA A 210 -23.67 3.62 10.37
N ASP A 211 -22.75 4.53 10.03
CA ASP A 211 -23.01 5.97 10.01
C ASP A 211 -24.08 6.32 8.96
N TYR A 212 -24.02 5.71 7.79
CA TYR A 212 -25.03 5.86 6.74
C TYR A 212 -26.41 5.39 7.22
N LEU A 213 -26.51 4.19 7.83
CA LEU A 213 -27.78 3.67 8.34
C LEU A 213 -28.35 4.55 9.46
N ALA A 214 -27.50 5.09 10.33
CA ALA A 214 -27.90 6.05 11.35
C ALA A 214 -28.41 7.37 10.75
N ALA A 215 -27.79 7.87 9.67
CA ALA A 215 -28.26 9.04 8.94
C ALA A 215 -29.61 8.75 8.24
N LEU A 216 -29.75 7.60 7.59
CA LEU A 216 -31.00 7.16 6.96
C LEU A 216 -32.15 7.11 7.96
N ALA A 217 -31.93 6.53 9.15
CA ALA A 217 -32.93 6.47 10.21
C ALA A 217 -33.37 7.86 10.69
N LYS A 218 -32.47 8.86 10.70
CA LYS A 218 -32.83 10.25 11.02
C LYS A 218 -33.62 10.94 9.92
N THR A 219 -33.31 10.64 8.66
CA THR A 219 -33.97 11.24 7.49
C THR A 219 -35.37 10.66 7.25
N HIS A 220 -35.55 9.35 7.47
CA HIS A 220 -36.82 8.64 7.24
C HIS A 220 -37.60 8.31 8.51
N GLY A 221 -37.03 8.55 9.69
CA GLY A 221 -37.70 8.40 10.99
C GLY A 221 -38.61 9.57 11.36
N LYS A 222 -39.32 10.14 10.38
CA LYS A 222 -40.49 11.01 10.59
C LYS A 222 -41.75 10.28 10.15
#